data_AF-A0A093PYZ4-F1
#
_entry.id   AF-A0A093PYZ4-F1
#
_cell.length_a   1.000
_cell.length_b   1.000
_cell.length_c   1.000
_cell.angle_alpha   90.00
_cell.angle_beta   90.00
_cell.angle_gamma   90.00
#
_symmetry.space_group_name_H-M   'P 1'
#
loop_
_entity.id
_entity.type
_entity.pdbx_description
1 polymer ?
#
loop_
_entity_poly.entity_id
_entity_poly.type
_entity_poly.pdbx_seq_one_letter_code
_entity_poly.pdbx_strand_id
1 'polypeptide(L)'
;AGQWCYDSQDPQCGPSHWKELKASCDGNKQSPVNIDRRRLQRDSGLGDILFEGYDQAPPGKWKLTNNGHTVMLSLASESASEHITISGGGLPGRYCALQLHFHWGSPAGNGSEHTLDGHQLPMELHIVHMNVKYRTLAEAKGHPNGLAVLGFFYQVSETPNTNYNTIVVGLRNVSHAGDSVDLASTFRLSTLLPRAGRLSGYYRYQGSLTTPDCSEVVVWTVFEEPVEIGREQVL
;
A
#
# COMPACT_ATOMS: atom_id res chain seq x y z
N ALA A 1 18.52 -8.90 -16.47
CA ALA A 1 17.06 -8.67 -16.38
C ALA A 1 16.83 -7.20 -16.70
N GLY A 2 15.87 -6.87 -17.56
CA GLY A 2 15.56 -5.48 -17.89
C GLY A 2 15.06 -4.72 -16.66
N GLN A 3 15.35 -3.42 -16.61
CA GLN A 3 14.79 -2.52 -15.60
C GLN A 3 13.36 -2.17 -16.01
N TRP A 4 12.42 -2.20 -15.05
CA TRP A 4 11.06 -1.71 -15.27
C TRP A 4 10.95 -0.27 -14.80
N CYS A 5 9.96 0.46 -15.30
CA CYS A 5 9.67 1.82 -14.88
C CYS A 5 8.17 2.15 -15.08
N TYR A 6 7.76 3.34 -14.66
CA TYR A 6 6.47 3.91 -15.06
C TYR A 6 6.61 4.77 -16.32
N ASP A 7 5.51 4.99 -17.04
CA ASP A 7 5.48 5.82 -18.26
C ASP A 7 5.97 7.25 -18.03
N SER A 8 5.82 7.77 -16.80
CA SER A 8 6.34 9.07 -16.38
C SER A 8 7.87 9.15 -16.34
N GLN A 9 8.54 8.00 -16.29
CA GLN A 9 10.00 7.89 -16.25
C GLN A 9 10.55 7.57 -17.64
N ASP A 10 10.03 6.53 -18.27
CA ASP A 10 10.35 6.15 -19.65
C ASP A 10 9.23 5.25 -20.24
N PRO A 11 8.53 5.69 -21.30
CA PRO A 11 7.46 4.89 -21.88
C PRO A 11 7.94 3.57 -22.51
N GLN A 12 9.24 3.38 -22.75
CA GLN A 12 9.79 2.14 -23.33
C GLN A 12 9.92 1.00 -22.32
N CYS A 13 9.89 1.29 -21.01
CA CYS A 13 9.89 0.27 -19.94
C CYS A 13 8.64 0.34 -19.05
N GLY A 14 7.62 1.06 -19.50
CA GLY A 14 6.36 1.30 -18.81
C GLY A 14 5.47 0.06 -18.66
N PRO A 15 4.31 0.18 -17.99
CA PRO A 15 3.43 -0.94 -17.67
C PRO A 15 3.01 -1.81 -18.86
N SER A 16 2.82 -1.22 -20.05
CA SER A 16 2.49 -1.99 -21.27
C SER A 16 3.58 -2.99 -21.69
N HIS A 17 4.82 -2.79 -21.24
CA HIS A 17 5.98 -3.61 -21.55
C HIS A 17 6.37 -4.57 -20.42
N TRP A 18 5.77 -4.46 -19.23
CA TRP A 18 6.15 -5.28 -18.08
C TRP A 18 5.98 -6.78 -18.31
N LYS A 19 5.03 -7.18 -19.15
CA LYS A 19 4.85 -8.59 -19.54
C LYS A 19 6.04 -9.20 -20.28
N GLU A 20 6.81 -8.38 -20.99
CA GLU A 20 8.02 -8.80 -21.69
C GLU A 20 9.14 -9.10 -20.69
N LEU A 21 9.16 -8.39 -19.55
CA LEU A 21 10.07 -8.65 -18.44
C LEU A 21 9.62 -9.82 -17.56
N LYS A 22 8.31 -9.87 -17.27
CA LYS A 22 7.66 -10.85 -16.39
C LYS A 22 6.29 -11.21 -16.96
N ALA A 23 6.17 -12.41 -17.54
CA ALA A 23 4.93 -12.89 -18.15
C ALA A 23 3.71 -12.87 -17.19
N SER A 24 3.94 -12.95 -15.88
CA SER A 24 2.91 -12.82 -14.86
C SER A 24 2.19 -11.46 -14.85
N CYS A 25 2.80 -10.40 -15.41
CA CYS A 25 2.16 -9.09 -15.56
C CYS A 25 1.09 -9.05 -16.68
N ASP A 26 0.94 -10.11 -17.48
CA ASP A 26 -0.16 -10.30 -18.46
C ASP A 26 -1.24 -11.26 -17.90
N GLY A 27 -1.29 -11.42 -16.58
CA GLY A 27 -2.24 -12.30 -15.90
C GLY A 27 -3.69 -11.81 -15.95
N ASN A 28 -4.62 -12.66 -15.51
CA ASN A 28 -6.07 -12.40 -15.59
C ASN A 28 -6.68 -11.83 -14.29
N LYS A 29 -5.87 -11.72 -13.23
CA LYS A 29 -6.23 -11.19 -11.91
C LYS A 29 -5.23 -10.12 -11.49
N GLN A 30 -4.87 -9.26 -12.43
CA GLN A 30 -3.97 -8.14 -12.18
C GLN A 30 -4.67 -7.03 -11.39
N SER A 31 -3.85 -6.29 -10.66
CA SER A 31 -4.18 -5.06 -9.94
C SER A 31 -3.36 -3.90 -10.51
N PRO A 32 -3.80 -2.64 -10.34
CA PRO A 32 -5.05 -2.21 -9.69
C PRO A 32 -6.30 -2.45 -10.57
N VAL A 33 -7.47 -2.18 -10.00
CA VAL A 33 -8.76 -2.22 -10.72
C VAL A 33 -9.59 -0.97 -10.47
N ASN A 34 -10.52 -0.70 -11.38
CA ASN A 34 -11.63 0.21 -11.10
C ASN A 34 -12.68 -0.49 -10.21
N ILE A 35 -13.07 0.17 -9.13
CA ILE A 35 -14.15 -0.26 -8.25
C ILE A 35 -15.41 0.48 -8.69
N ASP A 36 -16.24 -0.20 -9.49
CA ASP A 36 -17.55 0.29 -9.91
C ASP A 36 -18.59 -0.01 -8.82
N ARG A 37 -19.03 1.02 -8.09
CA ARG A 37 -19.94 0.89 -6.96
C ARG A 37 -21.31 0.32 -7.36
N ARG A 38 -21.69 0.42 -8.63
CA ARG A 38 -22.94 -0.13 -9.17
C ARG A 38 -22.88 -1.65 -9.37
N ARG A 39 -21.67 -2.23 -9.39
CA ARG A 39 -21.43 -3.67 -9.65
C ARG A 39 -21.00 -4.43 -8.40
N LEU A 40 -21.00 -3.78 -7.24
CA LEU A 40 -20.59 -4.39 -5.98
C LEU A 40 -21.59 -5.45 -5.54
N GLN A 41 -21.05 -6.50 -4.93
CA GLN A 41 -21.83 -7.51 -4.22
C GLN A 41 -21.55 -7.35 -2.74
N ARG A 42 -22.61 -7.06 -1.97
CA ARG A 42 -22.49 -6.97 -0.52
C ARG A 42 -22.27 -8.37 0.04
N ASP A 43 -21.18 -8.56 0.76
CA ASP A 43 -20.88 -9.78 1.47
C ASP A 43 -20.96 -9.52 2.98
N SER A 44 -22.01 -10.05 3.62
CA SER A 44 -22.21 -9.93 5.07
C SER A 44 -21.24 -10.78 5.89
N GLY A 45 -20.52 -11.71 5.26
CA GLY A 45 -19.54 -12.59 5.90
C GLY A 45 -18.16 -11.95 6.08
N LEU A 46 -17.89 -10.80 5.48
CA LEU A 46 -16.59 -10.13 5.62
C LEU A 46 -16.35 -9.66 7.07
N GLY A 47 -17.32 -9.00 7.70
CA GLY A 47 -17.14 -8.45 9.06
C GLY A 47 -16.08 -7.34 9.12
N ASP A 48 -15.51 -7.09 10.30
CA ASP A 48 -14.46 -6.07 10.46
C ASP A 48 -13.05 -6.66 10.29
N ILE A 49 -12.13 -5.85 9.76
CA ILE A 49 -10.69 -6.15 9.83
C ILE A 49 -10.22 -5.94 11.27
N LEU A 50 -9.54 -6.94 11.81
CA LEU A 50 -8.94 -6.89 13.14
C LEU A 50 -7.50 -6.43 13.00
N PHE A 51 -7.21 -5.26 13.56
CA PHE A 51 -5.88 -4.67 13.60
C PHE A 51 -5.24 -4.95 14.98
N GLU A 52 -4.10 -5.61 14.98
CA GLU A 52 -3.32 -5.86 16.20
C GLU A 52 -1.98 -5.10 16.09
N GLY A 53 -1.61 -4.36 17.15
CA GLY A 53 -0.37 -3.58 17.22
C GLY A 53 -0.32 -2.30 16.38
N TYR A 54 -1.35 -2.00 15.58
CA TYR A 54 -1.47 -0.74 14.84
C TYR A 54 -1.56 0.50 15.73
N ASP A 55 -2.01 0.33 16.97
CA ASP A 55 -2.10 1.34 18.01
C ASP A 55 -0.83 1.45 18.87
N GLN A 56 0.20 0.67 18.53
CA GLN A 56 1.50 0.67 19.19
C GLN A 56 2.54 1.39 18.33
N ALA A 57 3.53 2.00 18.97
CA ALA A 57 4.72 2.55 18.31
C ALA A 57 5.92 1.65 18.68
N PRO A 58 6.04 0.46 18.06
CA PRO A 58 7.05 -0.51 18.45
C PRO A 58 8.46 0.10 18.28
N PRO A 59 9.39 -0.16 19.21
CA PRO A 59 10.76 0.32 19.08
C PRO A 59 11.43 -0.35 17.88
N GLY A 60 12.23 0.39 17.13
CA GLY A 60 12.92 -0.15 15.96
C GLY A 60 13.39 0.96 15.04
N LYS A 61 14.17 0.58 14.03
CA LYS A 61 14.64 1.50 12.99
C LYS A 61 13.76 1.33 11.76
N TRP A 62 12.64 2.05 11.74
CA TRP A 62 11.85 2.13 10.51
C TRP A 62 12.62 2.94 9.49
N LYS A 63 12.79 2.37 8.29
CA LYS A 63 13.64 2.93 7.25
C LYS A 63 12.78 3.45 6.11
N LEU A 64 12.88 4.74 5.84
CA LEU A 64 12.25 5.39 4.70
C LEU A 64 13.22 5.35 3.53
N THR A 65 12.77 4.89 2.37
CA THR A 65 13.59 4.71 1.17
C THR A 65 12.86 5.26 -0.04
N ASN A 66 13.54 6.06 -0.84
CA ASN A 66 13.11 6.35 -2.21
C ASN A 66 13.73 5.28 -3.11
N ASN A 67 12.92 4.35 -3.61
CA ASN A 67 13.44 3.26 -4.45
C ASN A 67 13.49 3.62 -5.94
N GLY A 68 13.26 4.89 -6.29
CA GLY A 68 13.16 5.38 -7.66
C GLY A 68 11.77 5.24 -8.29
N HIS A 69 10.85 4.50 -7.68
CA HIS A 69 9.48 4.32 -8.17
C HIS A 69 8.42 4.73 -7.14
N THR A 70 8.76 4.70 -5.85
CA THR A 70 7.92 5.13 -4.72
C THR A 70 8.81 5.53 -3.55
N VAL A 71 8.20 6.22 -2.58
CA VAL A 71 8.70 6.26 -1.21
C VAL A 71 8.10 5.07 -0.45
N MET A 72 8.96 4.29 0.19
CA MET A 72 8.60 3.10 0.95
C MET A 72 9.13 3.22 2.37
N LEU A 73 8.28 2.93 3.35
CA LEU A 73 8.67 2.78 4.75
C LEU A 73 8.71 1.30 5.11
N SER A 74 9.91 0.78 5.34
CA SER A 74 10.12 -0.57 5.83
C SER A 74 9.92 -0.62 7.34
N LEU A 75 9.11 -1.58 7.79
CA LEU A 75 8.78 -1.79 9.21
C LEU A 75 9.75 -2.78 9.89
N ALA A 76 10.85 -3.13 9.22
CA ALA A 76 11.73 -4.22 9.62
C ALA A 76 12.32 -4.07 11.05
N SER A 77 12.23 -5.16 11.80
CA SER A 77 13.20 -5.60 12.81
C SER A 77 13.14 -7.12 12.88
N GLU A 78 14.27 -7.78 13.18
CA GLU A 78 14.44 -9.24 13.29
C GLU A 78 13.47 -9.93 14.26
N SER A 79 12.70 -9.16 15.04
CA SER A 79 11.63 -9.62 15.93
C SER A 79 10.32 -8.81 15.87
N ALA A 80 10.29 -7.64 15.19
CA ALA A 80 9.15 -6.72 15.29
C ALA A 80 8.03 -6.95 14.25
N SER A 81 8.24 -7.81 13.27
CA SER A 81 7.20 -8.18 12.29
C SER A 81 6.11 -9.09 12.88
N GLU A 82 6.19 -9.51 14.14
CA GLU A 82 5.11 -10.25 14.80
C GLU A 82 4.07 -9.34 15.48
N HIS A 83 4.36 -8.05 15.68
CA HIS A 83 3.48 -7.18 16.49
C HIS A 83 2.40 -6.47 15.69
N ILE A 84 2.66 -6.11 14.43
CA ILE A 84 1.71 -5.38 13.59
C ILE A 84 1.06 -6.37 12.63
N THR A 85 -0.15 -6.81 12.96
CA THR A 85 -0.84 -7.84 12.18
C THR A 85 -2.28 -7.46 11.86
N ILE A 86 -2.79 -8.06 10.79
CA ILE A 86 -4.20 -8.02 10.41
C ILE A 86 -4.78 -9.42 10.32
N SER A 87 -6.04 -9.54 10.68
CA SER A 87 -6.86 -10.74 10.47
C SER A 87 -8.34 -10.34 10.37
N GLY A 88 -9.27 -11.29 10.30
CA GLY A 88 -10.69 -10.98 10.15
C GLY A 88 -11.00 -10.37 8.79
N GLY A 89 -12.14 -9.68 8.67
CA GLY A 89 -12.56 -9.03 7.45
C GLY A 89 -12.70 -9.96 6.23
N GLY A 90 -12.85 -11.27 6.42
CA GLY A 90 -12.80 -12.30 5.37
C GLY A 90 -11.40 -12.69 4.87
N LEU A 91 -10.33 -12.28 5.54
CA LEU A 91 -8.97 -12.76 5.24
C LEU A 91 -8.83 -14.24 5.64
N PRO A 92 -8.16 -15.09 4.83
CA PRO A 92 -8.07 -16.53 5.08
C PRO A 92 -7.03 -16.91 6.15
N GLY A 93 -6.51 -15.94 6.90
CA GLY A 93 -5.47 -16.14 7.89
C GLY A 93 -5.04 -14.83 8.55
N ARG A 94 -3.95 -14.91 9.31
CA ARG A 94 -3.29 -13.76 9.94
C ARG A 94 -2.12 -13.32 9.07
N TYR A 95 -1.93 -12.01 8.94
CA TYR A 95 -0.90 -11.42 8.09
C TYR A 95 -0.11 -10.38 8.88
N CYS A 96 1.22 -10.37 8.73
CA CYS A 96 2.11 -9.39 9.35
C CYS A 96 2.50 -8.28 8.40
N ALA A 97 2.49 -7.03 8.86
CA ALA A 97 2.89 -5.87 8.06
C ALA A 97 4.40 -5.91 7.77
N LEU A 98 4.77 -5.68 6.50
CA LEU A 98 6.16 -5.63 6.05
C LEU A 98 6.61 -4.20 5.78
N GLN A 99 5.79 -3.47 5.04
CA GLN A 99 6.09 -2.14 4.54
C GLN A 99 4.81 -1.40 4.20
N LEU A 100 4.91 -0.09 4.12
CA LEU A 100 3.95 0.72 3.40
C LEU A 100 4.63 1.60 2.36
N HIS A 101 3.90 1.93 1.30
CA HIS A 101 4.37 2.80 0.23
C HIS A 101 3.23 3.62 -0.34
N PHE A 102 3.58 4.62 -1.14
CA PHE A 102 2.66 5.65 -1.60
C PHE A 102 2.65 5.69 -3.12
N HIS A 103 1.48 5.95 -3.70
CA HIS A 103 1.32 6.32 -5.09
C HIS A 103 0.71 7.70 -5.15
N TRP A 104 1.22 8.57 -6.01
CA TRP A 104 0.81 9.96 -6.07
C TRP A 104 0.89 10.51 -7.48
N GLY A 105 0.05 11.51 -7.74
CA GLY A 105 0.00 12.21 -9.01
C GLY A 105 1.04 13.32 -9.11
N SER A 106 0.99 14.04 -10.22
CA SER A 106 1.68 15.33 -10.32
C SER A 106 0.94 16.42 -9.52
N PRO A 107 1.55 17.59 -9.25
CA PRO A 107 0.86 18.71 -8.60
C PRO A 107 -0.48 19.12 -9.23
N ALA A 108 -0.69 18.82 -10.52
CA ALA A 108 -1.90 19.14 -11.27
C ALA A 108 -2.75 17.89 -11.60
N GLY A 109 -2.39 16.72 -11.09
CA GLY A 109 -2.99 15.44 -11.48
C GLY A 109 -3.26 14.51 -10.31
N ASN A 110 -4.07 13.50 -10.57
CA ASN A 110 -4.33 12.41 -9.63
C ASN A 110 -3.31 11.29 -9.81
N GLY A 111 -3.21 10.37 -8.84
CA GLY A 111 -2.23 9.28 -8.90
C GLY A 111 -2.48 8.11 -7.95
N SER A 112 -3.72 7.90 -7.50
CA SER A 112 -4.11 6.60 -6.95
C SER A 112 -3.99 5.51 -8.02
N GLU A 113 -3.65 4.30 -7.63
CA GLU A 113 -3.60 3.17 -8.56
C GLU A 113 -5.02 2.66 -8.82
N HIS A 114 -5.79 2.43 -7.75
CA HIS A 114 -7.21 2.11 -7.86
C HIS A 114 -7.99 3.34 -8.29
N THR A 115 -9.14 3.09 -8.93
CA THR A 115 -10.11 4.13 -9.27
C THR A 115 -11.47 3.78 -8.68
N LEU A 116 -12.26 4.81 -8.36
CA LEU A 116 -13.63 4.67 -7.88
C LEU A 116 -14.58 5.22 -8.94
N ASP A 117 -15.48 4.38 -9.45
CA ASP A 117 -16.40 4.72 -10.54
C ASP A 117 -15.71 5.37 -11.77
N GLY A 118 -14.48 4.93 -12.07
CA GLY A 118 -13.66 5.45 -13.16
C GLY A 118 -12.86 6.71 -12.84
N HIS A 119 -12.93 7.22 -11.60
CA HIS A 119 -12.19 8.40 -11.16
C HIS A 119 -10.98 8.02 -10.33
N GLN A 120 -9.83 8.54 -10.73
CA GLN A 120 -8.59 8.48 -9.95
C GLN A 120 -8.61 9.54 -8.84
N LEU A 121 -7.98 9.26 -7.71
CA LEU A 121 -7.82 10.17 -6.56
C LEU A 121 -6.36 10.67 -6.46
N PRO A 122 -6.10 11.76 -5.71
CA PRO A 122 -4.78 12.40 -5.66
C PRO A 122 -3.62 11.47 -5.30
N MET A 123 -3.82 10.60 -4.31
CA MET A 123 -2.80 9.65 -3.83
C MET A 123 -3.46 8.37 -3.31
N GLU A 124 -2.65 7.33 -3.13
CA GLU A 124 -3.04 6.08 -2.48
C GLU A 124 -1.90 5.54 -1.61
N LEU A 125 -2.24 5.07 -0.41
CA LEU A 125 -1.35 4.37 0.51
C LEU A 125 -1.62 2.88 0.41
N HIS A 126 -0.56 2.10 0.23
CA HIS A 126 -0.59 0.63 0.32
C HIS A 126 0.17 0.17 1.55
N ILE A 127 -0.46 -0.68 2.36
CA ILE A 127 0.21 -1.39 3.46
C ILE A 127 0.26 -2.88 3.12
N VAL A 128 1.47 -3.39 2.87
CA VAL A 128 1.70 -4.76 2.43
C VAL A 128 1.93 -5.66 3.63
N HIS A 129 1.14 -6.74 3.69
CA HIS A 129 1.24 -7.75 4.72
C HIS A 129 1.53 -9.13 4.12
N MET A 130 2.33 -9.93 4.83
CA MET A 130 2.65 -11.31 4.47
C MET A 130 1.90 -12.28 5.37
N ASN A 131 1.36 -13.34 4.79
CA ASN A 131 0.69 -14.38 5.56
C ASN A 131 1.70 -15.07 6.48
N VAL A 132 1.40 -15.12 7.78
CA VAL A 132 2.30 -15.67 8.81
C VAL A 132 2.56 -17.18 8.65
N LYS A 133 1.79 -17.87 7.80
CA LYS A 133 2.04 -19.26 7.40
C LYS A 133 3.40 -19.44 6.72
N TYR A 134 3.88 -18.43 6.00
CA TYR A 134 5.12 -18.50 5.21
C TYR A 134 6.26 -17.84 5.97
N ARG A 135 7.47 -18.41 5.83
CA ARG A 135 8.66 -17.87 6.53
C ARG A 135 9.29 -16.70 5.82
N THR A 136 9.10 -16.62 4.50
CA THR A 136 9.76 -15.62 3.65
C THR A 136 8.79 -15.02 2.65
N LEU A 137 9.05 -13.77 2.25
CA LEU A 137 8.28 -13.10 1.20
C LEU A 137 8.35 -13.87 -0.12
N ALA A 138 9.50 -14.47 -0.44
CA ALA A 138 9.68 -15.27 -1.65
C ALA A 138 8.75 -16.50 -1.66
N GLU A 139 8.63 -17.20 -0.54
CA GLU A 139 7.71 -18.33 -0.38
C GLU A 139 6.25 -17.86 -0.48
N ALA A 140 5.88 -16.79 0.24
CA ALA A 140 4.53 -16.24 0.22
C ALA A 140 4.09 -15.86 -1.21
N LYS A 141 4.99 -15.26 -2.01
CA LYS A 141 4.73 -14.90 -3.41
C LYS A 141 4.54 -16.10 -4.35
N GLY A 142 4.83 -17.32 -3.90
CA GLY A 142 4.56 -18.55 -4.63
C GLY A 142 3.16 -19.13 -4.42
N HIS A 143 2.33 -18.52 -3.55
CA HIS A 143 1.04 -19.09 -3.16
C HIS A 143 -0.10 -18.08 -3.22
N PRO A 144 -1.31 -18.50 -3.67
CA PRO A 144 -2.51 -17.68 -3.56
C PRO A 144 -2.75 -17.24 -2.12
N ASN A 145 -3.18 -15.99 -1.94
CA ASN A 145 -3.37 -15.37 -0.62
C ASN A 145 -2.11 -15.31 0.24
N GLY A 146 -0.92 -15.43 -0.36
CA GLY A 146 0.34 -15.26 0.35
C GLY A 146 0.53 -13.85 0.90
N LEU A 147 -0.11 -12.86 0.28
CA LEU A 147 -0.08 -11.47 0.69
C LEU A 147 -1.50 -10.93 0.90
N ALA A 148 -1.61 -9.94 1.79
CA ALA A 148 -2.78 -9.09 1.93
C ALA A 148 -2.33 -7.64 1.85
N VAL A 149 -3.03 -6.81 1.08
CA VAL A 149 -2.70 -5.40 0.94
C VAL A 149 -3.91 -4.55 1.31
N LEU A 150 -3.67 -3.57 2.18
CA LEU A 150 -4.65 -2.54 2.51
C LEU A 150 -4.39 -1.32 1.63
N GLY A 151 -5.42 -0.84 0.93
CA GLY A 151 -5.39 0.38 0.12
C GLY A 151 -6.22 1.48 0.75
N PHE A 152 -5.64 2.68 0.87
CA PHE A 152 -6.30 3.87 1.39
C PHE A 152 -6.12 5.03 0.41
N PHE A 153 -7.23 5.56 -0.11
CA PHE A 153 -7.19 6.78 -0.89
C PHE A 153 -6.88 8.00 -0.01
N TYR A 154 -6.34 9.04 -0.63
CA TYR A 154 -6.22 10.35 0.01
C TYR A 154 -7.20 11.36 -0.55
N GLN A 155 -7.62 12.26 0.32
CA GLN A 155 -8.29 13.50 -0.04
C GLN A 155 -7.44 14.68 0.41
N VAL A 156 -7.19 15.60 -0.51
CA VAL A 156 -6.45 16.83 -0.20
C VAL A 156 -7.34 17.75 0.64
N SER A 157 -6.76 18.28 1.72
CA SER A 157 -7.36 19.26 2.61
C SER A 157 -6.44 20.48 2.74
N GLU A 158 -6.97 21.59 3.25
CA GLU A 158 -6.19 22.81 3.48
C GLU A 158 -5.39 22.73 4.80
N THR A 159 -5.71 21.80 5.70
CA THR A 159 -5.02 21.66 6.99
C THR A 159 -4.00 20.53 6.94
N PRO A 160 -2.74 20.77 7.33
CA PRO A 160 -1.75 19.69 7.44
C PRO A 160 -2.20 18.59 8.40
N ASN A 161 -2.07 17.33 7.96
CA ASN A 161 -2.24 16.17 8.82
C ASN A 161 -0.92 15.91 9.56
N THR A 162 -0.88 16.32 10.84
CA THR A 162 0.34 16.26 11.66
C THR A 162 0.81 14.83 11.94
N ASN A 163 -0.04 13.81 11.76
CA ASN A 163 0.36 12.42 11.91
C ASN A 163 1.39 11.98 10.86
N TYR A 164 1.51 12.72 9.75
CA TYR A 164 2.49 12.47 8.68
C TYR A 164 3.81 13.19 8.88
N ASN A 165 3.96 14.04 9.91
CA ASN A 165 5.14 14.90 10.07
C ASN A 165 6.45 14.12 10.08
N THR A 166 6.50 12.96 10.75
CA THR A 166 7.72 12.13 10.79
C THR A 166 8.11 11.64 9.39
N ILE A 167 7.13 11.26 8.56
CA ILE A 167 7.37 10.83 7.18
C ILE A 167 7.81 12.03 6.34
N VAL A 168 7.09 13.16 6.41
CA VAL A 168 7.38 14.39 5.65
C VAL A 168 8.78 14.94 5.98
N VAL A 169 9.20 14.90 7.24
CA VAL A 169 10.57 15.26 7.63
C VAL A 169 11.58 14.29 7.04
N GLY A 170 11.28 12.99 7.05
CA GLY A 170 12.11 11.96 6.42
C GLY A 170 12.29 12.16 4.92
N LEU A 171 11.25 12.61 4.20
CA LEU A 171 11.28 12.87 2.75
C LEU A 171 12.41 13.82 2.34
N ARG A 172 12.75 14.79 3.19
CA ARG A 172 13.85 15.76 2.94
C ARG A 172 15.22 15.10 2.80
N ASN A 173 15.38 13.88 3.33
CA ASN A 173 16.61 13.11 3.26
C ASN A 173 16.58 12.01 2.18
N VAL A 174 15.46 11.87 1.44
CA VAL A 174 15.28 10.82 0.41
C VAL A 174 14.82 11.38 -0.93
N SER A 175 15.40 12.50 -1.34
CA SER A 175 15.01 13.22 -2.56
C SER A 175 15.41 12.50 -3.85
N HIS A 176 16.44 11.63 -3.82
CA HIS A 176 16.92 10.92 -5.01
C HIS A 176 16.68 9.42 -4.91
N ALA A 177 16.54 8.78 -6.08
CA ALA A 177 16.41 7.34 -6.18
C ALA A 177 17.62 6.64 -5.53
N GLY A 178 17.36 5.68 -4.65
CA GLY A 178 18.36 4.97 -3.86
C GLY A 178 18.62 5.57 -2.48
N ASP A 179 18.21 6.82 -2.23
CA ASP A 179 18.36 7.44 -0.91
C ASP A 179 17.54 6.68 0.14
N SER A 180 18.08 6.64 1.36
CA SER A 180 17.37 6.09 2.51
C SER A 180 17.75 6.77 3.81
N VAL A 181 16.81 6.84 4.74
CA VAL A 181 17.01 7.40 6.07
C VAL A 181 16.27 6.56 7.12
N ASP A 182 16.91 6.34 8.26
CA ASP A 182 16.22 5.81 9.45
C ASP A 182 15.36 6.93 10.03
N LEU A 183 14.07 6.69 10.25
CA LEU A 183 13.19 7.67 10.88
C LEU A 183 13.63 7.92 12.33
N ALA A 184 13.49 9.18 12.77
CA ALA A 184 13.90 9.61 14.11
C ALA A 184 13.10 8.91 15.23
N SER A 185 11.87 8.48 14.94
CA SER A 185 11.02 7.71 15.85
C SER A 185 10.06 6.83 15.06
N THR A 186 9.63 5.73 15.66
CA THR A 186 8.46 4.98 15.20
C THR A 186 7.18 5.66 15.69
N PHE A 187 6.03 5.25 15.15
CA PHE A 187 4.73 5.82 15.46
C PHE A 187 3.65 4.75 15.29
N ARG A 188 2.43 5.07 15.73
CA ARG A 188 1.28 4.17 15.60
C ARG A 188 0.78 4.17 14.17
N LEU A 189 0.77 3.04 13.47
CA LEU A 189 0.25 3.01 12.09
C LEU A 189 -1.21 3.46 11.99
N SER A 190 -2.02 3.20 13.03
CA SER A 190 -3.41 3.67 13.13
C SER A 190 -3.56 5.18 13.01
N THR A 191 -2.53 5.99 13.33
CA THR A 191 -2.62 7.45 13.16
C THR A 191 -2.48 7.90 11.71
N LEU A 192 -2.01 7.03 10.81
CA LEU A 192 -2.00 7.28 9.36
C LEU A 192 -3.33 6.91 8.68
N LEU A 193 -4.22 6.22 9.39
CA LEU A 193 -5.45 5.68 8.81
C LEU A 193 -6.66 6.57 9.14
N PRO A 194 -7.77 6.42 8.41
CA PRO A 194 -9.05 6.96 8.87
C PRO A 194 -9.37 6.46 10.28
N ARG A 195 -10.18 7.25 11.02
CA ARG A 195 -10.61 6.87 12.37
C ARG A 195 -11.23 5.48 12.36
N ALA A 196 -10.90 4.64 13.34
CA ALA A 196 -11.31 3.23 13.39
C ALA A 196 -12.81 2.99 13.13
N GLY A 197 -13.70 3.86 13.64
CA GLY A 197 -15.15 3.76 13.40
C GLY A 197 -15.61 3.98 11.95
N ARG A 198 -14.70 4.38 11.04
CA ARG A 198 -14.94 4.56 9.60
C ARG A 198 -14.27 3.47 8.74
N LEU A 199 -13.66 2.46 9.35
CA LEU A 199 -12.98 1.37 8.65
C LEU A 199 -13.89 0.15 8.38
N SER A 200 -15.19 0.27 8.64
CA SER A 200 -16.17 -0.79 8.37
C SER A 200 -16.63 -0.84 6.90
N GLY A 201 -16.40 0.22 6.13
CA GLY A 201 -16.67 0.28 4.68
C GLY A 201 -15.41 0.02 3.87
N TYR A 202 -15.39 -1.08 3.13
CA TYR A 202 -14.27 -1.45 2.25
C TYR A 202 -14.69 -2.40 1.13
N TYR A 203 -13.86 -2.46 0.11
CA TYR A 203 -13.97 -3.37 -1.03
C TYR A 203 -12.95 -4.50 -0.91
N ARG A 204 -13.37 -5.71 -1.26
CA ARG A 204 -12.53 -6.93 -1.22
C ARG A 204 -12.43 -7.57 -2.59
N TYR A 205 -11.22 -7.90 -3.02
CA TYR A 205 -11.00 -8.74 -4.20
C TYR A 205 -9.67 -9.50 -4.13
N GLN A 206 -9.51 -10.54 -4.96
CA GLN A 206 -8.24 -11.21 -5.20
C GLN A 206 -7.56 -10.57 -6.41
N GLY A 207 -6.31 -10.17 -6.27
CA GLY A 207 -5.55 -9.49 -7.31
C GLY A 207 -4.06 -9.79 -7.26
N SER A 208 -3.26 -8.85 -7.75
CA SER A 208 -1.82 -8.98 -7.86
C SER A 208 -1.06 -7.89 -7.08
N LEU A 209 0.27 -8.03 -7.04
CA LEU A 209 1.15 -6.87 -6.87
C LEU A 209 0.99 -5.94 -8.09
N THR A 210 1.10 -4.63 -7.87
CA THR A 210 0.92 -3.60 -8.91
C THR A 210 2.22 -3.19 -9.59
N THR A 211 3.33 -3.85 -9.27
CA THR A 211 4.64 -3.68 -9.91
C THR A 211 5.24 -5.06 -10.22
N PRO A 212 6.18 -5.18 -11.19
CA PRO A 212 6.86 -6.44 -11.47
C PRO A 212 7.45 -7.08 -10.21
N ASP A 213 7.22 -8.36 -9.97
CA ASP A 213 6.72 -9.43 -10.86
C ASP A 213 5.20 -9.60 -11.00
N CYS A 214 4.38 -8.68 -10.50
CA CYS A 214 2.93 -8.71 -10.68
C CYS A 214 2.25 -10.03 -10.22
N SER A 215 2.80 -10.68 -9.19
CA SER A 215 2.28 -11.96 -8.68
C SER A 215 0.82 -11.86 -8.25
N GLU A 216 -0.04 -12.72 -8.80
CA GLU A 216 -1.48 -12.84 -8.49
C GLU A 216 -1.74 -13.58 -7.17
N VAL A 217 -1.23 -13.02 -6.08
CA VAL A 217 -1.19 -13.65 -4.75
C VAL A 217 -1.82 -12.79 -3.65
N VAL A 218 -2.41 -11.65 -4.04
CA VAL A 218 -2.81 -10.59 -3.11
C VAL A 218 -4.31 -10.67 -2.80
N VAL A 219 -4.65 -10.64 -1.52
CA VAL A 219 -6.01 -10.32 -1.06
C VAL A 219 -6.08 -8.83 -0.77
N TRP A 220 -6.76 -8.07 -1.63
CA TRP A 220 -6.88 -6.63 -1.51
C TRP A 220 -8.04 -6.22 -0.61
N THR A 221 -7.80 -5.21 0.22
CA THR A 221 -8.84 -4.51 0.98
C THR A 221 -8.68 -3.01 0.74
N VAL A 222 -9.57 -2.42 -0.05
CA VAL A 222 -9.52 -0.99 -0.40
C VAL A 222 -10.60 -0.27 0.40
N PHE A 223 -10.20 0.62 1.30
CA PHE A 223 -11.14 1.30 2.19
C PHE A 223 -11.90 2.42 1.46
N GLU A 224 -13.18 2.55 1.77
CA GLU A 224 -14.04 3.59 1.20
C GLU A 224 -13.67 4.98 1.72
N GLU A 225 -13.27 5.04 3.00
CA GLU A 225 -12.97 6.28 3.68
C GLU A 225 -11.57 6.78 3.31
N PRO A 226 -11.43 7.98 2.74
CA PRO A 226 -10.12 8.54 2.43
C PRO A 226 -9.40 9.06 3.69
N VAL A 227 -8.08 9.12 3.60
CA VAL A 227 -7.24 9.85 4.55
C VAL A 227 -7.12 11.31 4.11
N GLU A 228 -7.38 12.24 5.02
CA GLU A 228 -7.12 13.65 4.77
C GLU A 228 -5.61 13.95 4.87
N ILE A 229 -5.07 14.65 3.88
CA ILE A 229 -3.68 15.10 3.84
C ILE A 229 -3.62 16.57 3.44
N GLY A 230 -2.72 17.35 4.03
CA GLY A 230 -2.60 18.77 3.71
C GLY A 230 -2.06 18.97 2.30
N ARG A 231 -2.55 19.98 1.57
CA ARG A 231 -2.06 20.33 0.23
C ARG A 231 -0.54 20.47 0.17
N GLU A 232 0.06 21.15 1.16
CA GLU A 232 1.52 21.34 1.25
C GLU A 232 2.31 20.05 1.55
N GLN A 233 1.64 18.97 1.96
CA GLN A 233 2.28 17.68 2.22
C GLN A 233 2.25 16.74 0.99
N VAL A 234 1.50 17.11 -0.06
CA VAL A 234 1.39 16.36 -1.32
C VAL A 234 2.28 16.98 -2.42
N LEU A 235 2.57 18.27 -2.31
CA LEU A 235 3.40 19.06 -3.23
C LEU A 235 4.88 19.01 -2.85
#